data_AF-A0AAD9G9E6-F1
#
_entry.id   AF-A0AAD9G9E6-F1
#
_cell.length_a   1.000
_cell.length_b   1.000
_cell.length_c   1.000
_cell.angle_alpha   90.00
_cell.angle_beta   90.00
_cell.angle_gamma   90.00
#
_symmetry.space_group_name_H-M   'P 1'
#
loop_
_entity.id
_entity.type
_entity.pdbx_description
1 polymer ?
#
loop_
_entity_poly.entity_id
_entity_poly.type
_entity_poly.pdbx_seq_one_letter_code
_entity_poly.pdbx_strand_id
1 'polypeptide(L)'
;MKLYDTESKDIGLYRVQIASADISYVYREWNKLAMRVTHRVTLSTKSCTCIFMNQYKLPCRHLIATLHIRRQLDKVFGYFDKIYSIANYAAAFADEAVHLPLDQDLTKDNVTLPPVLERKRGRPKSKQ
;
A
#
# COMPACT_ATOMS: atom_id res chain seq x y z
N MET A 1 -3.06 -10.32 -8.25
CA MET A 1 -2.67 -9.50 -7.08
C MET A 1 -1.80 -8.32 -7.54
N LYS A 2 -2.33 -7.48 -8.46
CA LYS A 2 -1.52 -6.60 -9.34
C LYS A 2 -0.58 -5.61 -8.63
N LEU A 3 -0.97 -5.13 -7.45
CA LEU A 3 -0.18 -4.17 -6.66
C LEU A 3 1.07 -4.82 -6.07
N TYR A 4 0.93 -6.02 -5.49
CA TYR A 4 2.08 -6.78 -4.98
C TYR A 4 3.04 -7.17 -6.10
N ASP A 5 2.50 -7.61 -7.24
CA ASP A 5 3.29 -7.98 -8.41
C ASP A 5 4.14 -6.79 -8.91
N THR A 6 3.62 -5.56 -8.76
CA THR A 6 4.33 -4.32 -9.11
C THR A 6 5.44 -4.01 -8.10
N GLU A 7 5.14 -4.08 -6.81
CA GLU A 7 6.16 -3.89 -5.75
C GLU A 7 7.27 -4.94 -5.82
N SER A 8 6.96 -6.14 -6.31
CA SER A 8 7.93 -7.24 -6.40
C SER A 8 8.89 -7.12 -7.58
N LYS A 9 8.51 -6.42 -8.66
CA LYS A 9 9.37 -6.28 -9.85
C LYS A 9 10.65 -5.51 -9.58
N ASP A 10 10.58 -4.50 -8.72
CA ASP A 10 11.69 -3.56 -8.50
C ASP A 10 12.61 -3.96 -7.33
N ILE A 11 12.42 -5.13 -6.72
CA ILE A 11 13.18 -5.56 -5.53
C ILE A 11 14.70 -5.51 -5.75
N GLY A 12 15.17 -5.92 -6.93
CA GLY A 12 16.59 -5.98 -7.27
C GLY A 12 17.30 -4.63 -7.33
N LEU A 13 16.56 -3.51 -7.32
CA LEU A 13 17.11 -2.15 -7.35
C LEU A 13 17.46 -1.60 -5.96
N TYR A 14 17.14 -2.35 -4.90
CA TYR A 14 17.31 -1.93 -3.52
C TYR A 14 18.42 -2.71 -2.84
N ARG A 15 19.29 -1.99 -2.13
CA ARG A 15 20.25 -2.57 -1.21
C ARG A 15 19.72 -2.50 0.21
N VAL A 16 20.03 -3.55 0.97
CA VAL A 16 19.59 -3.70 2.36
C VAL A 16 20.81 -3.80 3.25
N GLN A 17 20.92 -2.89 4.20
CA GLN A 17 21.87 -2.96 5.30
C GLN A 17 21.15 -3.52 6.52
N ILE A 18 21.57 -4.69 6.96
CA ILE A 18 21.04 -5.33 8.16
C ILE A 18 21.68 -4.66 9.37
N ALA A 19 20.88 -4.03 10.22
CA ALA A 19 21.34 -3.45 11.48
C ALA A 19 21.19 -4.43 12.65
N SER A 20 20.10 -5.22 12.65
CA SER A 20 19.85 -6.23 13.67
C SER A 20 19.03 -7.41 13.13
N ALA A 21 18.67 -8.34 14.01
CA ALA A 21 17.72 -9.41 13.69
C ALA A 21 16.36 -8.85 13.20
N ASP A 22 15.98 -7.68 13.69
CA ASP A 22 14.65 -7.09 13.51
C ASP A 22 14.65 -5.86 12.58
N ILE A 23 15.70 -5.05 12.64
CA ILE A 23 15.78 -3.77 11.95
C ILE A 23 16.70 -3.88 10.73
N SER A 24 16.19 -3.44 9.58
CA SER A 24 16.96 -3.33 8.35
C SER A 24 16.75 -1.96 7.71
N TYR A 25 17.83 -1.41 7.15
CA TYR A 25 17.83 -0.14 6.44
C TYR A 25 17.92 -0.42 4.95
N VAL A 26 17.03 0.22 4.18
CA VAL A 26 16.89 -0.01 2.75
C VAL A 26 17.16 1.30 2.01
N TYR A 27 17.94 1.23 0.94
CA TYR A 27 18.23 2.37 0.08
C TYR A 27 18.25 1.94 -1.40
N ARG A 28 17.89 2.87 -2.28
CA ARG A 28 17.84 2.64 -3.73
C ARG A 28 19.17 3.03 -4.37
N GLU A 29 19.70 2.19 -5.24
CA GLU A 29 21.04 2.35 -5.83
C GLU A 29 21.07 3.27 -7.06
N TRP A 30 20.38 4.42 -7.02
CA TRP A 30 20.31 5.32 -8.18
C TRP A 30 21.40 6.42 -8.18
N ASN A 31 22.04 6.71 -7.05
CA ASN A 31 23.02 7.80 -6.99
C ASN A 31 24.21 7.45 -6.07
N LYS A 32 25.38 7.21 -6.67
CA LYS A 32 26.64 6.87 -5.99
C LYS A 32 27.14 7.95 -5.01
N LEU A 33 26.59 9.17 -5.07
CA LEU A 33 27.10 10.33 -4.33
C LEU A 33 26.45 10.56 -2.96
N ALA A 34 25.39 9.82 -2.61
CA ALA A 34 24.78 9.92 -1.28
C ALA A 34 24.10 8.60 -0.89
N MET A 35 24.81 7.74 -0.15
CA MET A 35 24.19 6.64 0.60
C MET A 35 23.30 7.21 1.70
N ARG A 36 22.14 7.77 1.33
CA ARG A 36 21.11 8.15 2.29
C ARG A 36 20.26 6.91 2.49
N VAL A 37 20.26 6.38 3.71
CA VAL A 37 19.25 5.42 4.15
C VAL A 37 17.88 6.04 3.87
N THR A 38 17.10 5.46 2.96
CA THR A 38 15.81 6.03 2.57
C THR A 38 14.68 5.47 3.42
N HIS A 39 14.74 4.20 3.79
CA HIS A 39 13.67 3.54 4.54
C HIS A 39 14.20 2.62 5.63
N ARG A 40 13.44 2.53 6.73
CA ARG A 40 13.64 1.57 7.81
C ARG A 40 12.52 0.54 7.76
N VAL A 41 12.90 -0.73 7.84
CA VAL A 41 12.00 -1.88 7.92
C VAL A 41 12.18 -2.51 9.30
N THR A 42 11.06 -2.78 9.96
CA THR A 42 11.01 -3.46 11.26
C THR A 42 10.13 -4.71 11.11
N LEU A 43 10.73 -5.89 11.32
CA LEU A 43 10.08 -7.17 11.04
C LEU A 43 9.08 -7.58 12.13
N SER A 44 9.35 -7.26 13.38
CA SER A 44 8.53 -7.55 14.57
C SER A 44 7.18 -6.85 14.50
N THR A 45 7.20 -5.57 14.14
CA THR A 45 6.00 -4.73 13.99
C THR A 45 5.39 -4.81 12.58
N LYS A 46 5.97 -5.61 11.68
CA LYS A 46 5.54 -5.73 10.28
C LYS A 46 5.38 -4.34 9.64
N SER A 47 6.36 -3.46 9.81
CA SER A 47 6.24 -2.06 9.38
C SER A 47 7.43 -1.59 8.56
N CYS A 48 7.17 -0.61 7.70
CA CYS A 48 8.16 0.11 6.93
C CYS A 48 7.84 1.60 6.97
N THR A 49 8.86 2.45 7.00
CA THR A 49 8.69 3.92 7.00
C THR A 49 8.18 4.48 5.66
N CYS A 50 7.98 3.66 4.63
CA CYS A 50 7.40 4.10 3.37
C CYS A 50 5.88 4.30 3.48
N ILE A 51 5.35 5.25 2.69
CA ILE A 51 3.91 5.54 2.63
C ILE A 51 3.11 4.32 2.14
N PHE A 52 3.66 3.53 1.20
CA PHE A 52 2.95 2.40 0.61
C PHE A 52 2.43 1.40 1.65
N MET A 53 3.31 0.95 2.55
CA MET A 53 2.93 -0.02 3.57
C MET A 53 1.93 0.57 4.58
N ASN A 54 2.00 1.89 4.83
CA ASN A 54 1.03 2.55 5.68
C ASN A 54 -0.35 2.65 5.02
N GLN A 55 -0.40 3.07 3.76
CA GLN A 55 -1.62 3.28 2.98
C GLN A 55 -2.34 1.97 2.65
N TYR A 56 -1.59 0.98 2.15
CA TYR A 56 -2.17 -0.25 1.64
C TYR A 56 -2.09 -1.39 2.65
N LYS A 57 -1.32 -1.29 3.74
CA LYS A 57 -1.13 -2.40 4.69
C LYS A 57 -0.70 -3.72 4.00
N LEU A 58 0.02 -3.58 2.89
CA LEU A 58 0.60 -4.67 2.10
C LEU A 58 2.13 -4.63 2.19
N PRO A 59 2.81 -5.78 2.03
CA PRO A 59 4.26 -5.81 1.89
C PRO A 59 4.74 -4.88 0.78
N CYS A 60 5.52 -3.86 1.15
CA CYS A 60 6.15 -2.96 0.19
C CYS A 60 7.43 -3.57 -0.38
N ARG A 61 7.91 -3.04 -1.50
CA ARG A 61 9.19 -3.42 -2.14
C ARG A 61 10.38 -3.46 -1.16
N HIS A 62 10.42 -2.56 -0.17
CA HIS A 62 11.51 -2.49 0.81
C HIS A 62 11.49 -3.67 1.78
N LEU A 63 10.30 -4.06 2.25
CA LEU A 63 10.12 -5.23 3.09
C LEU A 63 10.45 -6.49 2.29
N ILE A 64 9.98 -6.60 1.05
CA ILE A 64 10.24 -7.77 0.22
C ILE A 64 11.74 -7.87 -0.12
N ALA A 65 12.41 -6.75 -0.40
CA ALA A 65 13.87 -6.71 -0.55
C ALA A 65 14.61 -7.17 0.71
N THR A 66 14.14 -6.73 1.89
CA THR A 66 14.69 -7.17 3.18
C THR A 66 14.55 -8.68 3.35
N LEU A 67 13.37 -9.23 3.04
CA LEU A 67 13.11 -10.67 3.12
C LEU A 67 13.91 -11.47 2.08
N HIS A 68 14.09 -10.92 0.87
CA HIS A 68 14.93 -11.51 -0.17
C HIS A 68 16.38 -11.66 0.29
N ILE A 69 16.99 -10.57 0.80
CA ILE A 69 18.37 -10.60 1.30
C ILE A 69 18.52 -11.55 2.50
N ARG A 70 17.50 -11.66 3.34
CA ARG A 70 17.48 -12.57 4.50
C ARG A 70 17.10 -14.01 4.15
N ARG A 71 16.83 -14.34 2.87
CA ARG A 71 16.35 -15.65 2.41
C ARG A 71 15.08 -16.13 3.11
N GLN A 72 14.14 -15.21 3.34
CA GLN A 72 12.87 -15.44 4.04
C GLN A 72 11.66 -15.03 3.19
N LEU A 73 11.75 -15.15 1.86
CA LEU A 73 10.65 -14.78 0.96
C LEU A 73 9.38 -15.61 1.18
N ASP A 74 9.51 -16.85 1.64
CA ASP A 74 8.35 -17.71 1.94
C ASP A 74 7.45 -17.10 3.02
N LYS A 75 8.01 -16.26 3.90
CA LYS A 75 7.29 -15.59 4.99
C LYS A 75 6.57 -14.32 4.56
N VAL A 76 6.71 -13.86 3.30
CA VAL A 76 6.14 -12.59 2.82
C VAL A 76 4.63 -12.51 3.05
N PHE A 77 3.89 -13.60 2.83
CA PHE A 77 2.44 -13.64 3.04
C PHE A 77 2.04 -13.42 4.51
N GLY A 78 2.92 -13.73 5.46
CA GLY A 78 2.71 -13.45 6.88
C GLY A 78 2.76 -11.96 7.24
N TYR A 79 3.22 -11.10 6.33
CA TYR A 79 3.28 -9.65 6.50
C TYR A 79 2.09 -8.90 5.89
N PHE A 80 1.15 -9.60 5.27
CA PHE A 80 -0.13 -9.01 4.89
C PHE A 80 -0.92 -8.70 6.16
N ASP A 81 -1.59 -7.54 6.16
CA ASP A 81 -2.47 -7.18 7.25
C ASP A 81 -3.71 -8.08 7.28
N LYS A 82 -4.23 -8.31 8.48
CA LYS A 82 -5.40 -9.17 8.71
C LYS A 82 -6.66 -8.66 8.02
N ILE A 83 -6.73 -7.37 7.66
CA ILE A 83 -7.84 -6.82 6.85
C ILE A 83 -8.04 -7.56 5.51
N TYR A 84 -6.99 -8.19 4.99
CA TYR A 84 -7.04 -8.97 3.75
C TYR A 84 -7.39 -10.45 3.98
N SER A 85 -7.59 -10.88 5.22
CA SER A 85 -7.95 -12.26 5.53
C SER A 85 -9.46 -12.49 5.39
N ILE A 86 -9.83 -13.62 4.79
CA ILE A 86 -11.23 -14.04 4.65
C ILE A 86 -11.88 -14.18 6.03
N ALA A 87 -11.14 -14.68 7.03
CA ALA A 87 -11.64 -14.82 8.39
C ALA A 87 -12.06 -13.48 9.00
N ASN A 88 -11.25 -12.44 8.86
CA ASN A 88 -11.61 -11.11 9.36
C ASN A 88 -12.75 -10.48 8.56
N TYR A 89 -12.78 -10.69 7.24
CA TYR A 89 -13.91 -10.23 6.43
C TYR A 89 -15.20 -10.91 6.89
N ALA A 90 -15.22 -12.24 7.01
CA ALA A 90 -16.36 -12.99 7.49
C ALA A 90 -16.79 -12.54 8.90
N ALA A 91 -15.83 -12.36 9.82
CA ALA A 91 -16.12 -11.89 11.18
C ALA A 91 -16.70 -10.46 11.21
N ALA A 92 -16.25 -9.57 10.31
CA ALA A 92 -16.76 -8.20 10.23
C ALA A 92 -18.24 -8.14 9.77
N PHE A 93 -18.73 -9.16 9.08
CA PHE A 93 -20.09 -9.24 8.55
C PHE A 93 -20.89 -10.44 9.08
N ALA A 94 -20.38 -11.15 10.09
CA ALA A 94 -21.03 -12.37 10.59
C ALA A 94 -22.38 -12.08 11.24
N ASP A 95 -22.48 -10.98 11.98
CA ASP A 95 -23.67 -10.59 12.75
C ASP A 95 -24.38 -9.34 12.18
N GLU A 96 -23.85 -8.78 11.08
CA GLU A 96 -24.30 -7.52 10.50
C GLU A 96 -24.74 -7.77 9.05
N ALA A 97 -26.04 -7.64 8.80
CA ALA A 97 -26.53 -7.51 7.43
C ALA A 97 -26.17 -6.11 6.93
N VAL A 98 -25.40 -6.04 5.83
CA VAL A 98 -25.13 -4.75 5.17
C VAL A 98 -26.44 -4.28 4.54
N HIS A 99 -27.19 -3.47 5.30
CA HIS A 99 -28.40 -2.85 4.81
C HIS A 99 -28.03 -1.67 3.92
N LEU A 100 -28.60 -1.65 2.71
CA LEU A 100 -28.56 -0.44 1.90
C LEU A 100 -29.39 0.63 2.61
N PRO A 101 -28.87 1.86 2.75
CA PRO A 101 -29.64 2.95 3.35
C PRO A 101 -30.92 3.17 2.54
N LEU A 102 -32.05 3.33 3.22
CA LEU A 102 -33.31 3.69 2.57
C LEU A 102 -33.31 5.19 2.26
N ASP A 103 -34.11 5.61 1.28
CA ASP A 103 -34.26 7.03 0.95
C ASP A 103 -34.69 7.88 2.16
N GLN A 104 -35.39 7.26 3.12
CA GLN A 104 -35.82 7.89 4.37
C GLN A 104 -34.67 8.13 5.36
N ASP A 105 -33.60 7.32 5.29
CA ASP A 105 -32.41 7.45 6.13
C ASP A 105 -31.47 8.56 5.61
N LEU A 106 -31.66 8.99 4.37
CA LEU A 106 -30.85 10.02 3.71
C LEU A 106 -31.43 11.41 4.00
N THR A 107 -30.74 12.16 4.87
CA THR A 107 -31.08 13.57 5.13
C THR A 107 -30.12 14.50 4.37
N LYS A 108 -30.66 15.57 3.77
CA LYS A 108 -29.83 16.60 3.13
C LYS A 108 -29.14 17.43 4.20
N ASP A 109 -27.83 17.35 4.27
CA ASP A 109 -27.00 18.12 5.20
C ASP A 109 -26.80 19.58 4.77
N ASN A 110 -27.19 19.96 3.54
CA ASN A 110 -26.96 21.26 2.91
C ASN A 110 -25.48 21.70 2.84
N VAL A 111 -24.55 20.79 3.16
CA VAL A 111 -23.10 21.01 3.11
C VAL A 111 -22.49 20.22 1.97
N THR A 112 -22.99 19.00 1.72
CA THR A 112 -22.53 18.15 0.63
C THR A 112 -23.05 18.69 -0.70
N LEU A 113 -22.15 19.36 -1.44
CA LEU A 113 -22.43 19.82 -2.79
C LEU A 113 -22.44 18.66 -3.79
N PRO A 114 -23.24 18.73 -4.85
CA PRO A 114 -23.18 17.75 -5.92
C PRO A 114 -21.76 17.70 -6.52
N PRO A 115 -21.33 16.54 -7.05
CA PRO A 115 -20.05 16.44 -7.72
C PRO A 115 -19.95 17.49 -8.82
N VAL A 116 -18.84 18.23 -8.83
CA VAL A 116 -18.57 19.22 -9.87
C VAL A 116 -18.44 18.48 -11.20
N LEU A 117 -19.45 18.61 -12.05
CA LEU A 117 -19.38 18.11 -13.42
C LEU A 117 -18.41 18.99 -14.20
N GLU A 118 -17.12 18.63 -14.19
CA GLU A 118 -16.16 19.28 -15.08
C GLU A 118 -16.63 19.07 -16.52
N ARG A 119 -16.82 20.18 -17.25
CA ARG A 119 -17.03 20.13 -18.69
C ARG A 119 -15.84 19.41 -19.29
N LYS A 120 -16.06 18.19 -19.80
CA LYS A 120 -15.05 17.47 -20.60
C LYS A 120 -14.53 18.45 -21.65
N ARG A 121 -13.22 18.69 -21.67
CA ARG A 121 -12.59 19.50 -22.71
C ARG A 121 -13.02 18.92 -24.05
N GLY A 122 -13.80 19.68 -24.81
CA GLY A 122 -14.20 19.27 -26.15
C GLY A 122 -12.97 18.99 -27.00
N ARG A 123 -13.11 18.15 -28.02
CA ARG A 123 -12.06 17.93 -29.02
C ARG A 123 -11.57 19.29 -29.53
N PRO A 124 -10.26 19.59 -29.49
CA PRO A 124 -9.75 20.85 -30.00
C PRO A 124 -10.19 21.00 -31.46
N LYS A 125 -10.83 22.12 -31.79
CA LYS A 125 -11.16 22.45 -33.17
C LYS A 125 -9.85 22.61 -33.94
N SER A 126 -9.69 21.91 -35.07
CA SER A 126 -8.58 22.16 -35.99
C SER A 126 -8.67 23.61 -36.46
N LYS A 127 -7.56 24.35 -36.39
CA LYS A 127 -7.46 25.67 -37.01
C LYS A 127 -7.66 25.52 -38.52
N GLN A 128 -8.60 26.26 -39.09
CA GLN A 128 -8.60 26.62 -40.51
C GLN A 128 -7.68 27.82 -40.70
#